data_AF-A0A956X879-F1
#
_entry.id   AF-A0A956X879-F1
#
_cell.length_a   1.000
_cell.length_b   1.000
_cell.length_c   1.000
_cell.angle_alpha   90.00
_cell.angle_beta   90.00
_cell.angle_gamma   90.00
#
_symmetry.space_group_name_H-M   'P 1'
#
loop_
_entity.id
_entity.type
_entity.pdbx_description
1 polymer ?
#
loop_
_entity_poly.entity_id
_entity_poly.type
_entity_poly.pdbx_seq_one_letter_code
_entity_poly.pdbx_strand_id
1 'polypeptide(L)'
;MFARRVIDLFSRLIFSRWPPNYKEYHSACEDMLVARLGPLHLEVNRCFVLDHDDASVHVRIPKPWGQLHVGYVICLGADQIRKSGLTSITGRTTPDKRETAVYSTWESAIQTD
;
A
#
# COMPACT_ATOMS: atom_id res chain seq x y z
N MET A 1 -4.70 -15.71 -15.51
CA MET A 1 -3.22 -15.86 -15.38
C MET A 1 -2.56 -14.62 -14.78
N PHE A 2 -2.97 -13.40 -15.17
CA PHE A 2 -2.46 -12.14 -14.62
C PHE A 2 -2.72 -11.96 -13.12
N ALA A 3 -3.97 -12.14 -12.67
CA ALA A 3 -4.35 -12.03 -11.25
C ALA A 3 -3.49 -12.91 -10.32
N ARG A 4 -3.17 -14.14 -10.75
CA ARG A 4 -2.32 -15.06 -9.97
C ARG A 4 -0.88 -14.57 -9.82
N ARG A 5 -0.32 -13.92 -10.85
CA ARG A 5 1.04 -13.32 -10.78
C ARG A 5 1.05 -12.08 -9.88
N VAL A 6 -0.02 -11.30 -9.93
CA VAL A 6 -0.20 -10.13 -9.07
C VAL A 6 -0.33 -10.57 -7.61
N ILE A 7 -1.19 -11.53 -7.30
CA ILE A 7 -1.31 -12.09 -5.95
C ILE A 7 0.03 -12.66 -5.47
N ASP A 8 0.74 -13.47 -6.28
CA ASP A 8 2.06 -14.01 -5.90
C ASP A 8 3.09 -12.91 -5.61
N LEU A 9 3.12 -11.84 -6.39
CA LEU A 9 3.99 -10.69 -6.14
C LEU A 9 3.71 -10.03 -4.78
N PHE A 10 2.44 -9.79 -4.47
CA PHE A 10 2.04 -9.12 -3.23
C PHE A 10 2.18 -10.04 -2.02
N SER A 11 1.87 -11.33 -2.13
CA SER A 11 2.17 -12.31 -1.09
C SER A 11 3.68 -12.34 -0.80
N ARG A 12 4.52 -12.31 -1.83
CA ARG A 12 5.96 -12.15 -1.63
C ARG A 12 6.29 -10.83 -0.95
N LEU A 13 5.65 -9.72 -1.30
CA LEU A 13 5.87 -8.44 -0.62
C LEU A 13 5.59 -8.57 0.90
N ILE A 14 4.46 -9.17 1.26
CA ILE A 14 4.04 -9.39 2.65
C ILE A 14 5.05 -10.23 3.41
N PHE A 15 5.54 -11.32 2.80
CA PHE A 15 6.38 -12.32 3.49
C PHE A 15 7.88 -12.23 3.19
N SER A 16 8.33 -11.28 2.36
CA SER A 16 9.74 -11.13 1.97
C SER A 16 10.57 -10.43 3.03
N ARG A 17 11.90 -10.53 2.87
CA ARG A 17 12.84 -9.65 3.55
C ARG A 17 12.80 -8.26 2.93
N TRP A 18 12.55 -7.26 3.76
CA TRP A 18 12.50 -5.87 3.36
C TRP A 18 13.91 -5.29 3.18
N PRO A 19 14.06 -4.28 2.31
CA PRO A 19 15.36 -3.61 2.13
C PRO A 19 15.83 -2.96 3.44
N PRO A 20 17.14 -2.89 3.73
CA PRO A 20 17.65 -2.55 5.07
C PRO A 20 17.20 -1.21 5.66
N ASN A 21 16.76 -0.27 4.82
CA ASN A 21 16.33 1.08 5.19
C ASN A 21 14.81 1.25 5.24
N TYR A 22 14.07 0.14 5.29
CA TYR A 22 12.64 0.17 5.55
C TYR A 22 12.34 0.76 6.95
N LYS A 23 11.14 1.29 7.10
CA LYS A 23 10.62 1.83 8.35
C LYS A 23 9.54 0.91 8.86
N GLU A 24 9.55 0.69 10.16
CA GLU A 24 8.51 -0.05 10.88
C GLU A 24 7.72 0.94 11.74
N TYR A 25 6.40 0.76 11.74
CA TYR A 25 5.48 1.51 12.56
C TYR A 25 4.60 0.51 13.28
N HIS A 26 4.66 0.54 14.60
CA HIS A 26 3.87 -0.34 15.45
C HIS A 26 2.79 0.47 16.15
N SER A 27 1.57 -0.06 16.15
CA SER A 27 0.47 0.48 16.93
C SER A 27 -0.16 -0.62 17.79
N ALA A 28 -1.18 -0.25 18.56
CA ALA A 28 -1.91 -1.22 19.38
C ALA A 28 -2.69 -2.25 18.56
N CYS A 29 -2.93 -2.00 17.26
CA CYS A 29 -3.82 -2.83 16.44
C CYS A 29 -3.22 -3.27 15.09
N GLU A 30 -2.12 -2.65 14.67
CA GLU A 30 -1.50 -2.87 13.36
C GLU A 30 0.01 -2.70 13.41
N ASP A 31 0.70 -3.50 12.60
CA ASP A 31 2.10 -3.34 12.25
C ASP A 31 2.22 -2.92 10.79
N MET A 32 2.95 -1.84 10.53
CA MET A 32 3.13 -1.29 9.19
C MET A 32 4.61 -1.20 8.82
N LEU A 33 4.93 -1.78 7.67
CA LEU A 33 6.26 -1.82 7.07
C LEU A 33 6.28 -0.96 5.82
N VAL A 34 7.24 -0.05 5.72
CA VAL A 34 7.35 0.87 4.58
C VAL A 34 8.76 0.88 4.02
N ALA A 35 8.90 0.65 2.72
CA ALA A 35 10.16 0.79 2.02
C ALA A 35 10.08 1.72 0.82
N ARG A 36 11.24 2.28 0.48
CA ARG A 36 11.42 3.13 -0.69
C ARG A 36 12.53 2.56 -1.56
N LEU A 37 12.20 2.28 -2.82
CA LEU A 37 13.14 1.82 -3.84
C LEU A 37 13.05 2.80 -5.03
N GLY A 38 13.77 3.91 -4.91
CA GLY A 38 13.67 5.01 -5.88
C GLY A 38 12.25 5.60 -5.93
N PRO A 39 11.57 5.60 -7.10
CA PRO A 39 10.21 6.10 -7.24
C PRO A 39 9.15 5.11 -6.70
N LEU A 40 9.54 3.86 -6.39
CA LEU A 40 8.64 2.87 -5.85
C LEU A 40 8.51 3.03 -4.33
N HIS A 41 7.26 3.01 -3.88
CA HIS A 41 6.86 2.99 -2.50
C HIS A 41 6.15 1.67 -2.24
N LEU A 42 6.67 0.92 -1.27
CA LEU A 42 6.15 -0.38 -0.87
C LEU A 42 5.64 -0.24 0.55
N GLU A 43 4.43 -0.71 0.80
CA GLU A 43 3.84 -0.71 2.12
C GLU A 43 3.16 -2.05 2.37
N VAL A 44 3.35 -2.58 3.58
CA VAL A 44 2.59 -3.72 4.10
C VAL A 44 2.04 -3.32 5.44
N ASN A 45 0.75 -3.51 5.64
CA ASN A 45 0.06 -3.26 6.89
C ASN A 45 -0.60 -4.56 7.33
N ARG A 46 -0.23 -5.04 8.52
CA ARG A 46 -0.80 -6.24 9.13
C ARG A 46 -1.65 -5.81 10.31
N CYS A 47 -2.96 -5.88 10.15
CA CYS A 47 -3.86 -5.72 11.27
C CYS A 47 -3.98 -7.09 11.95
N PHE A 48 -3.73 -7.15 13.26
CA PHE A 48 -3.87 -8.39 14.03
C PHE A 48 -5.15 -8.43 14.86
N VAL A 49 -5.83 -7.29 15.01
CA VAL A 49 -7.15 -7.19 15.66
C VAL A 49 -8.25 -7.67 14.73
N LEU A 50 -8.05 -7.47 13.42
CA LEU A 50 -8.93 -7.93 12.36
C LEU A 50 -8.05 -8.80 11.48
N ASP A 51 -8.49 -10.01 11.11
CA ASP A 51 -7.76 -10.91 10.22
C ASP A 51 -7.68 -10.26 8.82
N HIS A 52 -6.74 -9.32 8.66
CA HIS A 52 -6.66 -8.39 7.54
C HIS A 52 -5.20 -7.93 7.34
N ASP A 53 -4.65 -8.33 6.20
CA ASP A 53 -3.32 -7.93 5.75
C ASP A 53 -3.43 -7.19 4.42
N ASP A 54 -2.79 -6.03 4.36
CA ASP A 54 -2.72 -5.23 3.16
C ASP A 54 -1.29 -5.07 2.67
N ALA A 55 -1.16 -5.07 1.36
CA ALA A 55 0.08 -4.80 0.67
C ALA A 55 -0.18 -3.84 -0.47
N SER A 56 0.65 -2.81 -0.60
CA SER A 56 0.52 -1.83 -1.65
C SER A 56 1.86 -1.54 -2.32
N VAL A 57 1.78 -1.28 -3.63
CA VAL A 57 2.90 -0.82 -4.44
C VAL A 57 2.46 0.43 -5.17
N HIS A 58 3.15 1.54 -4.91
CA HIS A 58 2.87 2.82 -5.54
C HIS A 58 4.10 3.38 -6.26
N VAL A 59 3.86 4.02 -7.40
CA VAL A 59 4.81 4.89 -8.06
C VAL A 59 4.55 6.32 -7.59
N ARG A 60 5.59 6.96 -7.07
CA ARG A 60 5.59 8.35 -6.64
C ARG A 60 5.94 9.27 -7.80
N ILE A 61 4.98 10.10 -8.21
CA ILE A 61 5.11 11.09 -9.27
C ILE A 61 5.16 12.48 -8.61
N PRO A 62 6.32 13.17 -8.65
CA PRO A 62 6.42 14.53 -8.13
C PRO A 62 5.57 15.48 -9.00
N LYS A 63 4.85 16.40 -8.36
CA LYS A 63 4.06 17.45 -9.01
C LYS A 63 4.40 18.82 -8.39
N PRO A 64 4.20 19.94 -9.12
CA PRO A 64 4.52 21.28 -8.60
C PRO A 64 3.79 21.64 -7.29
N TRP A 65 2.64 21.03 -7.03
CA TRP A 65 1.79 21.28 -5.86
C TRP A 65 1.75 20.12 -4.84
N GLY A 66 2.63 19.12 -4.98
CA GLY A 66 2.62 17.97 -4.08
C GLY A 66 3.15 16.70 -4.71
N GLN A 67 2.59 15.58 -4.27
CA GLN A 67 2.99 14.27 -4.75
C GLN A 67 1.77 13.42 -5.08
N LEU A 68 1.82 12.78 -6.24
CA LEU A 68 0.83 11.77 -6.63
C LEU A 68 1.46 10.39 -6.45
N HIS A 69 0.74 9.52 -5.76
CA HIS A 69 1.08 8.12 -5.60
C HIS A 69 0.03 7.34 -6.38
N VAL A 70 0.42 6.67 -7.47
CA VAL A 70 -0.47 5.79 -8.22
C VAL A 70 0.01 4.38 -8.00
N GLY A 71 -0.89 3.50 -7.58
CA GLY A 71 -0.50 2.16 -7.21
C GLY A 71 -1.63 1.17 -7.24
N TYR A 72 -1.32 -0.03 -6.79
CA TYR A 72 -2.28 -1.09 -6.60
C TYR A 72 -2.15 -1.59 -5.16
N VAL A 73 -3.30 -1.85 -4.53
CA VAL A 73 -3.38 -2.45 -3.20
C VAL A 73 -3.99 -3.84 -3.35
N ILE A 74 -3.43 -4.81 -2.64
CA ILE A 74 -4.07 -6.10 -2.37
C ILE A 74 -4.38 -6.16 -0.89
N CYS A 75 -5.61 -6.55 -0.60
CA CYS A 75 -6.11 -6.82 0.73
C CYS A 75 -6.41 -8.32 0.84
N LEU A 76 -5.88 -8.95 1.87
CA LEU A 76 -6.06 -10.37 2.22
C LEU A 76 -6.69 -10.47 3.62
N GLY A 77 -7.28 -11.63 3.91
CA GLY A 77 -7.88 -11.92 5.22
C GLY A 77 -9.41 -12.02 5.16
N ALA A 78 -10.01 -12.55 6.23
CA ALA A 78 -11.45 -12.78 6.34
C ALA A 78 -12.26 -11.49 6.53
N ASP A 79 -11.70 -10.50 7.25
CA ASP A 79 -12.40 -9.28 7.65
C ASP A 79 -11.86 -8.05 6.90
N GLN A 80 -12.10 -8.01 5.58
CA GLN A 80 -11.58 -6.95 4.72
C GLN A 80 -12.31 -5.61 4.92
N ILE A 81 -11.68 -4.67 5.61
CA ILE A 81 -12.16 -3.28 5.69
C ILE A 81 -11.86 -2.52 4.39
N ARG A 82 -10.75 -2.86 3.72
CA ARG A 82 -10.30 -2.26 2.45
C ARG A 82 -10.46 -3.24 1.30
N LYS A 83 -10.62 -2.71 0.08
CA LYS A 83 -10.76 -3.51 -1.14
C LYS A 83 -9.47 -3.46 -1.96
N SER A 84 -9.09 -4.61 -2.51
CA SER A 84 -8.04 -4.70 -3.52
C SER A 84 -8.39 -3.87 -4.75
N GLY A 85 -7.44 -3.13 -5.30
CA GLY A 85 -7.70 -2.30 -6.47
C GLY A 85 -6.65 -1.25 -6.79
N LEU A 86 -6.92 -0.51 -7.86
CA LEU A 86 -6.13 0.65 -8.23
C LEU A 86 -6.36 1.78 -7.22
N THR A 87 -5.29 2.43 -6.81
CA THR A 87 -5.34 3.53 -5.86
C THR A 87 -4.58 4.73 -6.40
N SER A 88 -5.12 5.91 -6.15
CA SER A 88 -4.41 7.17 -6.38
C SER A 88 -4.48 8.01 -5.12
N ILE A 89 -3.33 8.32 -4.53
CA ILE A 89 -3.25 9.12 -3.32
C ILE A 89 -2.53 10.42 -3.70
N THR A 90 -3.15 11.55 -3.41
CA THR A 90 -2.51 12.86 -3.58
C THR A 90 -2.09 13.37 -2.21
N GLY A 91 -0.78 13.40 -1.95
CA GLY A 91 -0.20 14.03 -0.78
C GLY A 91 0.16 15.48 -1.07
N ARG A 92 -0.13 16.39 -0.13
CA ARG A 92 0.56 17.69 -0.12
C ARG A 92 1.94 17.48 0.48
N THR A 93 2.96 18.15 -0.05
CA THR A 93 4.30 18.15 0.55
C THR A 93 4.23 18.91 1.88
N THR A 94 3.93 18.23 2.98
CA THR A 94 4.16 18.81 4.31
C THR A 94 5.61 18.56 4.70
N PRO A 95 6.37 19.61 5.07
CA PRO A 95 7.70 19.45 5.62
C PRO A 95 7.51 18.89 7.03
N ASP A 96 7.78 17.60 7.18
CA ASP A 96 7.82 16.90 8.46
C ASP A 96 6.46 16.60 9.12
N LYS A 97 6.36 15.38 9.65
CA LYS A 97 5.26 14.78 10.43
C LYS A 97 3.99 14.38 9.65
N ARG A 98 3.90 13.07 9.43
CA ARG A 98 2.75 12.28 8.95
C ARG A 98 2.30 12.66 7.53
N GLU A 99 2.69 11.84 6.55
CA GLU A 99 1.95 11.77 5.29
C GLU A 99 0.53 11.33 5.66
N THR A 100 -0.39 12.28 5.81
CA THR A 100 -1.83 11.97 5.91
C THR A 100 -2.27 11.53 4.52
N ALA A 101 -2.17 10.23 4.25
CA ALA A 101 -2.69 9.63 3.04
C ALA A 101 -4.22 9.81 3.04
N VAL A 102 -4.70 10.77 2.26
CA VAL A 102 -6.13 10.84 1.92
C VAL A 102 -6.34 9.81 0.82
N TYR A 103 -6.82 8.63 1.20
CA TYR A 103 -7.24 7.60 0.27
C TYR A 103 -8.46 8.10 -0.50
N SER A 104 -8.27 8.56 -1.74
CA SER A 104 -9.34 8.57 -2.72
C SER A 104 -9.26 7.27 -3.50
N THR A 105 -9.96 6.26 -2.99
CA THR A 105 -10.20 5.02 -3.72
C THR A 105 -11.16 5.37 -4.86
N TRP A 106 -10.64 5.53 -6.08
CA TRP A 106 -11.50 5.61 -7.26
C TRP A 106 -11.98 4.20 -7.54
N GLU A 107 -13.28 3.98 -7.36
CA GLU A 107 -13.95 2.74 -7.74
C GLU A 107 -13.81 2.54 -9.25
N SER A 108 -12.81 1.77 -9.65
CA SER A 108 -12.76 1.13 -10.96
C SER A 108 -12.65 -0.35 -10.69
N ALA A 109 -13.80 -0.96 -10.41
CA ALA A 109 -13.94 -2.40 -10.34
C ALA A 109 -13.46 -2.99 -11.67
N ILE A 110 -12.27 -3.59 -11.68
CA ILE A 110 -11.96 -4.58 -12.70
C ILE A 110 -12.52 -5.89 -12.18
N GLN A 111 -13.79 -6.13 -12.49
CA GLN A 111 -14.38 -7.46 -12.47
C GLN A 111 -13.59 -8.31 -13.47
N THR A 112 -12.72 -9.18 -12.98
CA THR A 112 -12.19 -10.28 -13.80
C THR A 112 -13.05 -11.49 -13.51
N ASP A 113 -13.88 -11.85 -14.50
CA ASP A 113 -14.59 -13.13 -14.60
C ASP A 113 -13.66 -14.35 -14.44
#